data_AF-A0A7X1TKK7-F1
#
_entry.id   AF-A0A7X1TKK7-F1
#
_cell.length_a   1.000
_cell.length_b   1.000
_cell.length_c   1.000
_cell.angle_alpha   90.00
_cell.angle_beta   90.00
_cell.angle_gamma   90.00
#
_symmetry.space_group_name_H-M   'P 1'
#
loop_
_entity.id
_entity.type
_entity.pdbx_description
1 polymer ?
#
loop_
_entity_poly.entity_id
_entity_poly.type
_entity_poly.pdbx_seq_one_letter_code
_entity_poly.pdbx_strand_id
1 'polypeptide(L)' 'MKLDVETFRQLRRLAPVLDDILNAGEVEHPDQAVNLATLAQLCSELFDAYHCMHPDETAQARLDALESQ' A
#
# COMPACT_ATOMS: atom_id res chain seq x y z
N MET A 1 -8.64 -10.84 5.99
CA MET A 1 -9.60 -9.88 5.37
C MET A 1 -9.73 -10.13 3.86
N LYS A 2 -10.94 -10.07 3.29
CA LYS A 2 -11.15 -10.08 1.82
C LYS A 2 -11.26 -8.63 1.35
N LEU A 3 -10.52 -8.26 0.29
CA LEU A 3 -10.65 -6.95 -0.34
C LEU A 3 -12.01 -6.85 -1.05
N ASP A 4 -12.68 -5.72 -0.88
CA ASP A 4 -13.85 -5.40 -1.69
C ASP A 4 -13.45 -5.09 -3.14
N VAL A 5 -14.45 -5.08 -4.02
CA VAL A 5 -14.24 -4.95 -5.47
C VAL A 5 -13.71 -3.56 -5.85
N GLU A 6 -14.07 -2.52 -5.09
CA GLU A 6 -13.67 -1.14 -5.38
C GLU A 6 -12.22 -0.92 -4.99
N THR A 7 -11.84 -1.33 -3.76
CA THR A 7 -10.45 -1.28 -3.29
C THR A 7 -9.53 -2.10 -4.19
N PHE A 8 -9.96 -3.30 -4.61
CA PHE A 8 -9.19 -4.14 -5.52
C PHE A 8 -8.98 -3.46 -6.88
N ARG A 9 -10.01 -2.80 -7.44
CA ARG A 9 -9.88 -2.06 -8.70
C ARG A 9 -8.94 -0.86 -8.56
N GLN A 10 -9.01 -0.13 -7.44
CA GLN A 10 -8.13 1.01 -7.19
C GLN A 10 -6.67 0.57 -7.10
N LEU A 11 -6.35 -0.48 -6.33
CA LEU A 11 -5.00 -1.04 -6.28
C LEU A 11 -4.49 -1.44 -7.66
N ARG A 12 -5.32 -2.14 -8.45
CA ARG A 12 -4.95 -2.57 -9.80
C ARG A 12 -4.68 -1.39 -10.75
N ARG A 13 -5.37 -0.26 -10.56
CA ARG A 13 -5.15 0.96 -11.34
C ARG A 13 -3.86 1.68 -10.94
N LEU A 14 -3.50 1.66 -9.66
CA LEU A 14 -2.33 2.36 -9.11
C LEU A 14 -1.03 1.57 -9.27
N ALA A 15 -1.11 0.23 -9.36
CA ALA A 15 0.03 -0.65 -9.56
C ALA A 15 0.96 -0.26 -10.74
N PRO A 16 0.47 -0.02 -11.98
CA PRO A 16 1.34 0.38 -13.08
C PRO A 16 1.99 1.76 -12.86
N VAL A 17 1.32 2.70 -12.17
CA VAL A 17 1.91 4.01 -11.88
C VAL A 17 3.09 3.89 -10.91
N LEU A 18 2.96 3.01 -9.90
CA LEU A 18 4.08 2.71 -9.01
C LEU A 18 5.22 2.03 -9.78
N ASP A 19 4.90 1.07 -10.67
CA ASP A 19 5.89 0.40 -11.50
C ASP A 19 6.65 1.39 -12.41
N ASP A 20 5.94 2.31 -13.06
CA ASP A 20 6.54 3.38 -13.87
C ASP A 20 7.49 4.26 -13.05
N ILE A 21 7.09 4.70 -11.85
CA ILE A 21 7.96 5.48 -10.95
C ILE A 21 9.20 4.69 -10.53
N LEU A 22 9.04 3.40 -10.18
CA LEU A 22 10.16 2.54 -9.78
C LEU A 22 11.12 2.28 -10.93
N ASN A 23 10.61 2.11 -12.15
CA ASN A 23 11.41 1.92 -13.36
C ASN A 23 12.15 3.21 -13.77
N ALA A 24 11.50 4.38 -13.65
CA ALA A 24 12.11 5.67 -13.90
C ALA A 24 13.15 6.04 -12.81
N GLY A 25 12.93 5.56 -11.58
CA GLY A 25 13.75 5.91 -10.42
C GLY A 25 13.43 7.30 -9.85
N GLU A 26 12.44 8.00 -10.40
CA GLU A 26 11.99 9.31 -9.94
C GLU A 26 10.50 9.55 -10.23
N VAL A 27 9.94 10.59 -9.61
CA VAL A 27 8.58 11.07 -9.88
C VAL A 27 8.67 12.20 -10.90
N GLU A 28 8.47 11.85 -12.18
CA GLU A 28 8.63 12.73 -13.33
C GLU A 28 7.43 13.68 -13.52
N HIS A 29 6.24 13.28 -13.08
CA HIS A 29 4.99 14.00 -13.37
C HIS A 29 4.14 14.27 -12.12
N PRO A 30 3.39 15.40 -12.09
CA PRO A 30 2.57 15.74 -10.93
C PRO A 30 1.44 14.72 -10.68
N ASP A 31 0.90 14.09 -11.71
CA ASP A 31 -0.12 13.06 -11.59
C ASP A 31 0.43 11.77 -10.96
N GLN A 32 1.69 11.41 -11.22
CA GLN A 32 2.38 10.31 -10.54
C GLN A 32 2.44 10.57 -9.03
N ALA A 33 2.77 11.80 -8.60
CA ALA A 33 2.81 12.18 -7.19
C ALA A 33 1.43 12.06 -6.52
N VAL A 34 0.37 12.51 -7.20
CA VAL A 34 -1.03 12.40 -6.71
C VAL A 34 -1.47 10.94 -6.62
N ASN A 35 -1.16 10.13 -7.62
CA ASN A 35 -1.46 8.70 -7.62
C ASN A 35 -0.68 7.97 -6.52
N LEU A 36 0.58 8.35 -6.26
CA LEU A 36 1.38 7.77 -5.18
C LEU A 36 0.81 8.11 -3.80
N ALA A 37 0.37 9.35 -3.60
CA ALA A 37 -0.32 9.74 -2.37
C ALA A 37 -1.64 8.96 -2.19
N THR A 38 -2.39 8.75 -3.26
CA THR A 38 -3.62 7.94 -3.25
C THR A 38 -3.31 6.48 -2.90
N LEU A 39 -2.23 5.92 -3.46
CA LEU A 39 -1.79 4.55 -3.15
C LEU A 39 -1.37 4.41 -1.70
N ALA A 40 -0.59 5.37 -1.17
CA ALA A 40 -0.17 5.37 0.22
C ALA A 40 -1.37 5.41 1.17
N GLN A 41 -2.35 6.26 0.87
CA GLN A 41 -3.59 6.35 1.65
C GLN A 41 -4.36 5.02 1.65
N LEU A 42 -4.53 4.41 0.47
CA LEU A 42 -5.23 3.13 0.34
C LEU A 42 -4.52 2.00 1.11
N CYS A 43 -3.19 1.97 1.04
CA CYS A 43 -2.39 1.02 1.81
C CYS A 43 -2.54 1.22 3.32
N SER A 44 -2.59 2.47 3.79
CA SER A 44 -2.83 2.78 5.22
C SER A 44 -4.20 2.30 5.68
N GLU A 45 -5.25 2.58 4.91
CA GLU A 45 -6.62 2.15 5.23
C GLU A 45 -6.75 0.64 5.30
N LEU A 46 -6.10 -0.08 4.37
CA LEU A 46 -6.06 -1.54 4.38
C LEU A 46 -5.29 -2.09 5.57
N PHE A 47 -4.17 -1.46 5.92
CA PHE A 47 -3.40 -1.83 7.10
C PHE A 47 -4.23 -1.63 8.38
N ASP A 48 -4.86 -0.47 8.54
CA ASP A 48 -5.66 -0.15 9.72
C ASP A 48 -6.86 -1.09 9.85
N ALA A 49 -7.55 -1.37 8.75
CA ALA A 49 -8.64 -2.33 8.73
C ALA A 49 -8.18 -3.74 9.16
N TYR A 50 -7.05 -4.21 8.63
CA TYR A 50 -6.49 -5.50 9.03
C TYR A 50 -6.06 -5.52 10.49
N HIS A 51 -5.34 -4.48 10.95
CA HIS A 51 -4.86 -4.35 12.32
C HIS A 51 -6.01 -4.31 13.33
N CYS A 52 -7.12 -3.64 13.01
CA CYS A 52 -8.32 -3.65 13.87
C CYS A 52 -8.93 -5.05 14.04
N MET A 53 -8.81 -5.92 13.02
CA MET A 53 -9.31 -7.30 13.09
C MET A 53 -8.30 -8.25 13.73
N HIS A 54 -7.01 -8.00 13.55
CA HIS A 54 -5.91 -8.90 13.94
C HIS A 54 -4.74 -8.11 14.58
N PRO A 55 -4.96 -7.47 15.75
CA PRO A 55 -3.93 -6.62 16.36
C PRO A 55 -2.69 -7.42 16.77
N ASP A 56 -2.87 -8.62 17.32
CA ASP A 56 -1.77 -9.46 17.79
C ASP A 56 -0.92 -10.00 16.63
N GLU A 57 -1.54 -10.44 15.53
CA GLU A 57 -0.82 -10.89 14.32
C GLU A 57 -0.02 -9.75 13.70
N THR A 58 -0.58 -8.55 13.68
CA THR A 58 0.08 -7.37 13.14
C THR A 58 1.24 -6.91 14.04
N ALA A 59 1.08 -7.00 15.36
CA ALA A 59 2.15 -6.75 16.31
C ALA A 59 3.30 -7.76 16.15
N GLN A 60 2.98 -9.04 15.99
CA GLN A 60 3.98 -10.09 15.73
C GLN A 60 4.72 -9.84 14.40
N ALA A 61 4.00 -9.58 13.31
CA ALA A 61 4.62 -9.30 12.01
C ALA A 61 5.54 -8.08 12.04
N ARG A 62 5.24 -7.06 12.87
CA ARG A 62 6.13 -5.91 13.09
C ARG A 62 7.41 -6.29 13.84
N LEU A 63 7.33 -7.19 14.82
CA LEU A 63 8.50 -7.68 15.54
C LEU A 63 9.40 -8.49 14.59
N ASP A 64 8.81 -9.41 13.82
CA ASP A 64 9.54 -10.26 12.86
C ASP A 64 10.26 -9.42 11.78
N ALA A 65 9.63 -8.33 11.32
CA ALA A 65 10.22 -7.40 10.36
C ALA A 65 11.44 -6.66 10.93
N LEU A 66 11.43 -6.33 12.23
CA LEU A 66 12.53 -5.64 12.89
C LEU A 66 13.73 -6.57 13.12
N GLU A 67 13.50 -7.86 13.32
CA GLU A 67 14.55 -8.88 13.46
C GLU A 67 15.20 -9.28 12.12
N SER A 68 14.56 -8.95 11.01
CA SER A 68 15.02 -9.28 9.65
C SER A 68 15.78 -8.14 8.95
N GLN A 69 15.96 -6.98 9.60
CA GLN A 69 16.75 -5.83 9.12
C GLN A 69 18.21 -5.89 9.59
#